data_AF-W0GWL4-F1
#
_entry.id   AF-W0GWL4-F1
#
_cell.length_a   1.000
_cell.length_b   1.000
_cell.length_c   1.000
_cell.angle_alpha   90.00
_cell.angle_beta   90.00
_cell.angle_gamma   90.00
#
_symmetry.space_group_name_H-M   'P 1'
#
loop_
_entity.id
_entity.type
_entity.pdbx_description
1 polymer ?
#
loop_
_entity_poly.entity_id
_entity_poly.type
_entity_poly.pdbx_seq_one_letter_code
_entity_poly.pdbx_strand_id
1 'polypeptide(L)' 'MKQFTETSSKPYERHHYRVWLCDGSFKDVESYEEAQHVWYFSKTRPKIIEVMQPKRRSSAKGF' A
#
# COMPACT_ATOMS: atom_id res chain seq x y z
N MET A 1 -25.15 -20.88 15.68
CA MET A 1 -24.91 -19.55 15.08
C MET A 1 -23.41 -19.33 15.01
N LYS A 2 -22.85 -19.04 13.83
CA LYS A 2 -21.45 -18.59 13.73
C LYS A 2 -21.44 -17.09 14.00
N GLN A 3 -20.77 -16.67 15.06
CA GLN A 3 -20.63 -15.26 15.42
C GLN A 3 -19.55 -14.65 14.52
N PHE A 4 -19.83 -13.49 13.93
CA PHE A 4 -18.82 -12.72 13.22
C PHE A 4 -18.01 -11.94 14.26
N THR A 5 -16.71 -12.23 14.33
CA THR A 5 -15.78 -11.49 15.20
C THR A 5 -15.10 -10.42 14.37
N GLU A 6 -15.31 -9.16 14.74
CA GLU A 6 -14.61 -8.02 14.15
C GLU A 6 -13.11 -8.14 14.41
N THR A 7 -12.30 -8.08 13.36
CA THR A 7 -10.83 -8.23 13.46
C THR A 7 -10.10 -6.89 13.59
N SER A 8 -10.77 -5.76 13.33
CA SER A 8 -10.19 -4.43 13.43
C SER A 8 -11.25 -3.33 13.42
N SER A 9 -11.20 -2.45 14.42
CA SER A 9 -12.06 -1.25 14.52
C SER A 9 -11.49 -0.01 13.83
N LYS A 10 -10.33 -0.13 13.17
CA LYS A 10 -9.76 0.96 12.36
C LYS A 10 -10.55 1.13 11.07
N PRO A 11 -10.74 2.37 10.58
CA PRO A 11 -11.29 2.63 9.25
C PRO A 11 -10.56 1.81 8.18
N TYR A 12 -11.30 1.28 7.22
CA TYR A 12 -10.74 0.50 6.12
C TYR A 12 -10.06 1.43 5.11
N GLU A 13 -8.88 1.92 5.45
CA GLU A 13 -8.06 2.75 4.57
C GLU A 13 -6.95 1.89 3.96
N ARG A 14 -7.31 0.99 3.04
CA ARG A 14 -6.38 0.04 2.39
C ARG A 14 -5.83 0.53 1.05
N HIS A 15 -5.78 1.84 0.84
CA HIS A 15 -5.39 2.40 -0.45
C HIS A 15 -3.89 2.65 -0.61
N HIS A 16 -3.05 2.23 0.35
CA HIS A 16 -1.60 2.35 0.20
C HIS A 16 -1.00 1.04 -0.27
N TYR A 17 -0.25 1.09 -1.37
CA TYR A 17 0.40 -0.07 -1.95
C TYR A 17 1.89 0.20 -2.14
N ARG A 18 2.72 -0.81 -1.90
CA ARG A 18 4.14 -0.79 -2.24
C ARG A 18 4.41 -1.85 -3.30
N VAL A 19 4.86 -1.41 -4.46
CA VAL A 19 5.27 -2.30 -5.54
C VAL A 19 6.77 -2.49 -5.47
N TRP A 20 7.22 -3.69 -5.13
CA TRP A 20 8.62 -4.08 -5.17
C TRP A 20 9.01 -4.50 -6.58
N LEU A 21 10.15 -4.02 -7.05
CA LEU A 21 10.73 -4.35 -8.34
C LEU A 21 11.86 -5.39 -8.16
N CYS A 22 12.16 -6.16 -9.20
CA CYS A 22 13.17 -7.22 -9.13
C CYS A 22 14.60 -6.71 -8.87
N ASP A 23 14.88 -5.44 -9.13
CA ASP A 23 16.16 -4.79 -8.84
C ASP A 23 16.33 -4.40 -7.36
N GLY A 24 15.30 -4.65 -6.54
CA GLY A 24 15.28 -4.29 -5.12
C GLY A 24 14.76 -2.89 -4.84
N SER A 25 14.45 -2.09 -5.88
CA SER A 25 13.76 -0.82 -5.70
C SER A 25 12.27 -1.04 -5.42
N PHE A 26 11.61 -0.01 -4.91
CA PHE A 26 10.17 -0.06 -4.66
C PHE A 26 9.50 1.28 -4.99
N LYS A 27 8.20 1.23 -5.25
CA LYS A 27 7.35 2.41 -5.44
C LYS A 27 6.12 2.33 -4.54
N ASP A 28 5.97 3.34 -3.69
CA ASP A 28 4.78 3.53 -2.85
C ASP A 28 3.74 4.33 -3.66
N VAL A 29 2.48 3.88 -3.64
CA VAL A 29 1.34 4.49 -4.36
C VAL A 29 0.10 4.52 -3.45
N GLU A 30 -0.82 5.43 -3.71
CA GLU A 30 -2.01 5.68 -2.89
C GLU A 30 -3.31 5.20 -3.55
N SER A 31 -3.21 4.47 -4.66
CA SER A 31 -4.33 3.78 -5.30
C SER A 31 -3.90 2.44 -5.89
N TYR A 32 -4.86 1.50 -5.96
CA TYR A 32 -4.64 0.21 -6.60
C TYR A 32 -4.42 0.36 -8.11
N GLU A 33 -5.10 1.34 -8.72
CA GLU A 33 -4.95 1.63 -10.15
C GLU A 33 -3.51 2.06 -10.48
N GLU A 34 -2.91 2.88 -9.63
CA GLU A 34 -1.50 3.26 -9.75
C GLU A 34 -0.58 2.05 -9.57
N ALA A 35 -0.89 1.15 -8.62
CA ALA A 35 -0.13 -0.06 -8.40
C ALA A 35 -0.18 -0.97 -9.64
N GLN A 36 -1.35 -1.14 -10.25
CA GLN A 36 -1.52 -1.87 -11.50
C GLN A 36 -0.77 -1.20 -12.65
N HIS A 37 -0.79 0.12 -12.74
CA HIS A 37 -0.05 0.84 -13.77
C HIS A 37 1.47 0.59 -13.63
N VAL A 38 2.01 0.61 -12.41
CA VAL A 38 3.40 0.23 -12.16
C VAL A 38 3.62 -1.25 -12.53
N TRP A 39 2.67 -2.13 -12.23
CA TRP A 39 2.79 -3.55 -12.53
C TRP A 39 2.91 -3.84 -14.03
N TYR A 40 2.08 -3.21 -14.86
CA TYR A 40 2.03 -3.51 -16.30
C TYR A 40 2.98 -2.65 -17.15
N PHE A 41 3.30 -1.43 -16.70
CA PHE A 41 4.04 -0.45 -17.52
C PHE A 41 5.44 -0.10 -16.98
N SER A 42 5.87 -0.69 -15.87
CA SER A 42 7.23 -0.45 -15.37
C SER A 42 8.28 -1.05 -16.32
N LYS A 43 9.35 -0.29 -16.57
CA LYS A 43 10.53 -0.75 -17.32
C LYS A 43 11.25 -1.89 -16.58
N THR A 44 11.29 -1.81 -15.25
CA THR A 44 11.83 -2.87 -14.39
C THR A 44 10.71 -3.81 -14.00
N ARG A 45 10.96 -5.13 -14.10
CA ARG A 45 9.96 -6.15 -13.79
C ARG A 45 9.49 -6.04 -12.33
N PRO A 46 8.18 -5.87 -12.08
CA PRO A 46 7.63 -5.94 -10.74
C PRO A 46 7.74 -7.36 -10.17
N LYS A 47 7.82 -7.45 -8.85
CA LYS A 47 7.97 -8.69 -8.10
C LYS A 47 6.76 -8.96 -7.21
N ILE A 48 6.41 -8.03 -6.32
CA ILE A 48 5.37 -8.19 -5.29
C ILE A 48 4.67 -6.85 -5.08
N ILE A 49 3.36 -6.89 -4.81
CA ILE A 49 2.59 -5.75 -4.28
C ILE A 49 2.25 -6.02 -2.82
N GLU A 50 2.69 -5.14 -1.92
CA GLU A 50 2.34 -5.16 -0.50
C GLU A 50 1.27 -4.11 -0.21
N VAL A 51 0.22 -4.51 0.51
CA VAL A 51 -0.79 -3.55 1.01
C VAL A 51 -0.28 -2.98 2.32
N MET A 52 -0.09 -1.67 2.35
CA MET A 52 0.41 -0.94 3.50
C MET A 52 -0.73 -0.24 4.24
N GLN A 53 -0.54 -0.06 5.55
CA GLN A 53 -1.33 0.90 6.29
C GLN A 53 -0.88 2.32 5.89
N PRO A 54 -1.79 3.31 5.88
CA PRO A 54 -1.42 4.71 5.70
C PRO A 54 -0.29 5.06 6.66
N LYS A 55 0.84 5.50 6.13
CA LYS A 55 1.85 6.14 6.99
C LYS A 55 1.21 7.43 7.47
N ARG A 56 0.83 7.50 8.75
CA ARG A 56 0.50 8.77 9.39
C ARG A 56 1.67 9.71 9.10
N ARG A 57 1.44 10.73 8.27
CA ARG A 57 2.40 11.82 8.12
C ARG A 57 2.54 12.38 9.53
N SER A 58 3.66 12.14 10.19
CA SER A 58 4.00 12.86 11.40
C SER A 58 4.12 14.31 10.97
N SER A 59 3.07 15.10 11.15
CA SER A 59 3.21 16.54 11.13
C SER A 59 4.22 16.86 12.23
N ALA A 60 5.44 17.19 11.84
CA ALA A 60 6.36 17.85 12.73
C ALA A 60 5.63 19.14 13.14
N LYS A 61 5.10 19.13 14.35
CA LYS A 61 4.43 20.27 14.95
C LYS A 61 5.54 21.30 15.15
N GLY A 62 5.66 22.23 14.21
CA GLY A 62 6.46 23.43 14.38
C GLY A 62 5.95 24.16 15.61
N PHE A 63 6.88 24.52 16.49
CA PHE A 63 6.65 25.24 17.74
C PHE A 63 6.04 26.62 17.51
#